data_AF-A0AAE0G0B6-F1
#
_entry.id   AF-A0AAE0G0B6-F1
#
_cell.length_a   1.000
_cell.length_b   1.000
_cell.length_c   1.000
_cell.angle_alpha   90.00
_cell.angle_beta   90.00
_cell.angle_gamma   90.00
#
_symmetry.space_group_name_H-M   'P 1'
#
loop_
_entity.id
_entity.type
_entity.pdbx_description
1 polymer ?
#
loop_
_entity_poly.entity_id
_entity_poly.type
_entity_poly.pdbx_seq_one_letter_code
_entity_poly.pdbx_strand_id
1 'polypeptide(L)'
;MGGKTYTVEYAKSGRAQCKGCKEKIDKDVARIGEHADNDGQVFTKWFHVRCFKIPKKNPPSDTDFGGYEDLTSDDFKILQRHLGGGGEEGEDGEKPAKKSKTGPAPDEEDGELYEKYRKMNVGQLKQVLKANHQLLGGTKDELAARCVDGEKWGALPTCPMCGKGRLKVAYQGHGHGGQGTFSCPGFFDEDSKMRMPCKFKAELMERLPWRMEADPNEPAGTPMKGGKEAADGMDLAARFKGLSSKEVAAELIKVAIEQGLSVPTKGPKEGEAMTKLHRAAGGALLGTKDRETNEWMPAAALARLAEEYPKQNKSQAPSSKCPKNDPLVEVFDELAVLERKAGTEGFKISAYKKAAVILRDLDFEVTSGKEISKGKKKVPGIGDAIGKKIDEFLEGGTMGRLEELRAEHA
;
A
#
# COMPACT_ATOMS: atom_id res chain seq x y z
N MET A 1 -17.17 47.41 -19.65
CA MET A 1 -16.21 46.98 -18.61
C MET A 1 -16.76 45.70 -17.97
N GLY A 2 -16.57 44.55 -18.62
CA GLY A 2 -16.97 43.25 -18.07
C GLY A 2 -15.76 42.59 -17.44
N GLY A 3 -15.63 42.71 -16.11
CA GLY A 3 -14.54 42.09 -15.36
C GLY A 3 -14.63 40.57 -15.47
N LYS A 4 -13.52 39.92 -15.77
CA LYS A 4 -13.42 38.47 -15.63
C LYS A 4 -13.67 38.12 -14.17
N THR A 5 -14.75 37.40 -13.89
CA THR A 5 -15.04 36.90 -12.55
C THR A 5 -14.42 35.51 -12.42
N TYR A 6 -13.67 35.29 -11.34
CA TYR A 6 -13.10 33.99 -11.03
C TYR A 6 -13.91 33.30 -9.94
N THR A 7 -13.97 31.98 -10.01
CA THR A 7 -14.54 31.13 -8.96
C THR A 7 -13.58 30.01 -8.60
N VAL A 8 -13.66 29.52 -7.37
CA VAL A 8 -12.98 28.31 -6.93
C VAL A 8 -13.99 27.38 -6.27
N GLU A 9 -14.00 26.12 -6.69
CA GLU A 9 -14.90 25.10 -6.12
C GLU A 9 -14.26 23.71 -6.17
N TYR A 10 -14.76 22.79 -5.36
CA TYR A 10 -14.50 21.36 -5.56
C TYR A 10 -15.26 20.84 -6.77
N ALA A 11 -14.57 20.08 -7.63
CA ALA A 11 -15.14 19.59 -8.87
C ALA A 11 -16.36 18.68 -8.62
N LYS A 12 -17.54 19.14 -9.03
CA LYS A 12 -18.82 18.40 -8.86
C LYS A 12 -18.85 17.05 -9.60
N SER A 13 -18.05 16.89 -10.65
CA SER A 13 -17.85 15.63 -11.39
C SER A 13 -16.49 15.59 -12.07
N GLY A 14 -15.97 14.38 -12.33
CA GLY A 14 -14.68 14.13 -13.00
C GLY A 14 -14.68 14.32 -14.53
N ARG A 15 -15.67 15.03 -15.08
CA ARG A 15 -15.88 15.17 -16.54
C ARG A 15 -15.20 16.40 -17.14
N ALA A 16 -14.85 17.39 -16.33
CA ALA A 16 -14.25 18.62 -16.82
C ALA A 16 -12.78 18.40 -17.21
N GLN A 17 -12.37 18.97 -18.34
CA GLN A 17 -10.99 18.96 -18.80
C GLN A 17 -10.32 20.29 -18.45
N CYS A 18 -9.15 20.24 -17.80
CA CYS A 18 -8.36 21.41 -17.45
C CYS A 18 -7.88 22.13 -18.72
N LYS A 19 -8.18 23.43 -18.86
CA LYS A 19 -7.77 24.23 -20.02
C LYS A 19 -6.27 24.58 -20.06
N GLY A 20 -5.54 24.37 -18.96
CA GLY A 20 -4.08 24.49 -18.92
C GLY A 20 -3.35 23.23 -19.44
N CYS A 21 -3.45 22.09 -18.74
CA CYS A 21 -2.74 20.85 -19.10
C CYS A 21 -3.52 19.87 -20.00
N LYS A 22 -4.80 20.11 -20.30
CA LYS A 22 -5.69 19.23 -21.08
C LYS A 22 -6.01 17.86 -20.43
N GLU A 23 -5.65 17.63 -19.18
CA GLU A 23 -6.04 16.44 -18.43
C GLU A 23 -7.42 16.60 -17.77
N LYS A 24 -8.04 15.48 -17.36
CA LYS A 24 -9.32 15.50 -16.63
C LYS A 24 -9.09 16.02 -15.20
N ILE A 25 -10.04 16.80 -14.70
CA ILE A 25 -10.09 17.24 -13.31
C ILE A 25 -11.00 16.27 -12.56
N ASP A 26 -10.44 15.51 -11.62
CA ASP A 26 -11.16 14.50 -10.84
C ASP A 26 -12.25 15.13 -9.95
N LYS A 27 -13.28 14.33 -9.62
CA LYS A 27 -14.35 14.76 -8.70
C LYS A 27 -13.76 15.06 -7.32
N ASP A 28 -14.30 16.07 -6.65
CA ASP A 28 -13.92 16.50 -5.30
C ASP A 28 -12.49 17.07 -5.21
N VAL A 29 -11.88 17.44 -6.34
CA VAL A 29 -10.61 18.20 -6.42
C VAL A 29 -10.89 19.69 -6.62
N ALA A 30 -10.20 20.57 -5.87
CA ALA A 30 -10.32 22.02 -6.01
C ALA A 30 -9.86 22.48 -7.42
N ARG A 31 -10.66 23.35 -8.05
CA ARG A 31 -10.43 23.87 -9.40
C ARG A 31 -10.84 25.33 -9.52
N ILE A 32 -10.17 26.07 -10.40
CA ILE A 32 -10.47 27.47 -10.71
C ILE A 32 -11.35 27.53 -11.97
N GLY A 33 -12.43 28.30 -11.90
CA GLY A 33 -13.26 28.69 -13.04
C GLY A 33 -12.97 30.14 -13.44
N GLU A 34 -12.57 30.37 -14.70
CA GLU A 34 -12.57 31.71 -15.31
C GLU A 34 -13.86 31.85 -16.12
N HIS A 35 -14.73 32.79 -15.72
CA HIS A 35 -15.92 33.13 -16.49
C HIS A 35 -15.55 34.10 -17.61
N ALA A 36 -15.89 33.72 -18.83
CA ALA A 36 -15.70 34.54 -20.02
C ALA A 36 -17.04 34.65 -20.75
N ASP A 37 -17.32 35.85 -21.25
CA ASP A 37 -18.46 36.11 -22.12
C ASP A 37 -18.00 36.08 -23.57
N ASN A 38 -18.74 35.37 -24.41
CA ASN A 38 -18.62 35.48 -25.86
C ASN A 38 -20.03 35.65 -26.42
N ASP A 39 -20.31 36.83 -26.98
CA ASP A 39 -21.60 37.19 -27.60
C ASP A 39 -22.84 36.92 -26.69
N GLY A 40 -22.73 37.27 -25.40
CA GLY A 40 -23.82 37.11 -24.42
C GLY A 40 -23.94 35.71 -23.83
N GLN A 41 -23.10 34.75 -24.26
CA GLN A 41 -23.02 33.43 -23.66
C GLN A 41 -21.84 33.37 -22.67
N VAL A 42 -22.17 33.21 -21.39
CA VAL A 42 -21.19 33.01 -20.31
C VAL A 42 -20.71 31.55 -20.37
N PHE A 43 -19.41 31.34 -20.53
CA PHE A 43 -18.80 30.01 -20.41
C PHE A 43 -17.71 30.02 -19.34
N THR A 44 -17.58 28.89 -18.65
CA THR A 44 -16.57 28.72 -17.60
C THR A 44 -15.43 27.86 -18.09
N LYS A 45 -14.22 28.42 -18.10
CA LYS A 45 -12.99 27.66 -18.36
C LYS A 45 -12.48 27.11 -17.03
N TRP A 46 -12.44 25.77 -16.94
CA TRP A 46 -11.96 25.08 -15.74
C TRP A 46 -10.45 24.81 -15.81
N PHE A 47 -9.76 25.04 -14.70
CA PHE A 47 -8.33 24.79 -14.55
C PHE A 47 -8.07 24.05 -13.23
N HIS A 48 -7.06 23.17 -13.20
CA HIS A 48 -6.42 22.86 -11.93
C HIS A 48 -5.90 24.17 -11.32
N VAL A 49 -5.93 24.30 -9.98
CA VAL A 49 -5.45 25.51 -9.28
C VAL A 49 -4.07 25.93 -9.78
N ARG A 50 -3.14 24.97 -9.90
CA ARG A 50 -1.76 25.19 -10.39
C ARG A 50 -1.64 25.48 -11.88
N CYS A 51 -2.66 25.14 -12.68
CA CYS A 51 -2.64 25.33 -14.13
C CYS A 51 -3.29 26.64 -14.57
N PHE A 52 -3.89 27.39 -13.64
CA PHE A 52 -4.49 28.69 -13.94
C PHE A 52 -3.40 29.73 -14.19
N LYS A 53 -3.44 30.40 -15.35
CA LYS A 53 -2.47 31.45 -15.66
C LYS A 53 -2.93 32.77 -15.06
N ILE A 54 -2.16 33.28 -14.10
CA ILE A 54 -2.48 34.55 -13.43
C ILE A 54 -2.32 35.71 -14.43
N PRO A 55 -3.34 36.55 -14.61
CA PRO A 55 -3.23 37.73 -15.45
C PRO A 55 -2.13 38.68 -14.94
N LYS A 56 -1.22 39.11 -15.83
CA LYS A 56 -0.18 40.10 -15.49
C LYS A 56 -0.78 41.47 -15.12
N LYS A 57 -1.95 41.79 -15.69
CA LYS A 57 -2.69 43.03 -15.43
C LYS A 57 -3.82 42.71 -14.45
N ASN A 58 -3.83 43.39 -13.31
CA ASN A 58 -4.77 43.17 -12.20
C ASN A 58 -4.82 41.69 -11.77
N PRO A 59 -3.73 41.16 -11.19
CA PRO A 59 -3.72 39.79 -10.69
C PRO A 59 -4.77 39.64 -9.57
N PRO A 60 -5.63 38.60 -9.61
CA PRO A 60 -6.59 38.36 -8.55
C PRO A 60 -5.90 37.90 -7.27
N SER A 61 -6.34 38.45 -6.14
CA SER A 61 -6.07 37.95 -4.79
C SER A 61 -6.94 36.73 -4.47
N ASP A 62 -6.67 36.07 -3.35
CA ASP A 62 -7.45 34.93 -2.87
C ASP A 62 -8.93 35.27 -2.62
N THR A 63 -9.23 36.49 -2.17
CA THR A 63 -10.60 36.97 -1.95
C THR A 63 -11.35 37.32 -3.23
N ASP A 64 -10.66 37.42 -4.38
CA ASP A 64 -11.30 37.72 -5.68
C ASP A 64 -11.93 36.47 -6.35
N PHE A 65 -11.80 35.29 -5.75
CA PHE A 65 -12.38 34.04 -6.25
C PHE A 65 -13.67 33.70 -5.50
N GLY A 66 -14.83 33.77 -6.16
CA GLY A 66 -16.09 33.33 -5.55
C GLY A 66 -16.03 31.85 -5.14
N GLY A 67 -16.41 31.53 -3.89
CA GLY A 67 -16.36 30.17 -3.32
C GLY A 67 -15.07 29.84 -2.54
N TYR A 68 -14.17 30.80 -2.33
CA TYR A 68 -12.92 30.57 -1.59
C TYR A 68 -13.14 30.16 -0.12
N GLU A 69 -14.24 30.60 0.50
CA GLU A 69 -14.59 30.33 1.90
C GLU A 69 -14.96 28.86 2.15
N ASP A 70 -15.44 28.16 1.10
CA ASP A 70 -15.85 26.75 1.16
C ASP A 70 -14.67 25.78 1.01
N LEU A 71 -13.45 26.30 0.78
CA LEU A 71 -12.25 25.47 0.69
C LEU A 71 -11.78 25.04 2.07
N THR A 72 -11.19 23.83 2.14
CA THR A 72 -10.43 23.46 3.33
C THR A 72 -9.22 24.38 3.52
N SER A 73 -8.77 24.56 4.78
CA SER A 73 -7.60 25.38 5.10
C SER A 73 -6.35 24.97 4.30
N ASP A 74 -6.20 23.69 3.97
CA ASP A 74 -5.07 23.20 3.19
C ASP A 74 -5.17 23.57 1.71
N ASP A 75 -6.36 23.46 1.09
CA ASP A 75 -6.56 23.84 -0.31
C ASP A 75 -6.57 25.36 -0.51
N PHE A 76 -7.05 26.11 0.48
CA PHE A 76 -6.97 27.57 0.49
C PHE A 76 -5.50 28.05 0.46
N LYS A 77 -4.61 27.41 1.23
CA LYS A 77 -3.16 27.69 1.17
C LYS A 77 -2.53 27.36 -0.19
N ILE A 78 -3.08 26.38 -0.93
CA ILE A 78 -2.62 26.06 -2.29
C ILE A 78 -3.00 27.18 -3.26
N LEU A 79 -4.22 27.72 -3.14
CA LEU A 79 -4.68 28.87 -3.91
C LEU A 79 -3.80 30.09 -3.63
N GLN A 80 -3.60 30.46 -2.36
CA GLN A 80 -2.76 31.60 -1.97
C GLN A 80 -1.33 31.50 -2.50
N ARG A 81 -0.70 30.32 -2.37
CA ARG A 81 0.67 30.11 -2.87
C ARG A 81 0.76 30.22 -4.40
N HIS A 82 -0.30 29.86 -5.12
CA HIS A 82 -0.34 30.01 -6.57
C HIS A 82 -0.40 31.49 -6.97
N LEU A 83 -1.20 32.31 -6.29
CA LEU A 83 -1.49 33.70 -6.66
C LEU A 83 -0.35 34.71 -6.38
N GLY A 84 0.50 34.49 -5.38
CA GLY A 84 1.56 35.44 -4.96
C GLY A 84 2.90 35.38 -5.71
N GLY A 85 2.91 35.13 -7.02
CA GLY A 85 4.06 34.61 -7.77
C GLY A 85 5.38 35.42 -7.90
N GLY A 86 6.42 34.71 -8.35
CA GLY A 86 7.64 35.22 -8.99
C GLY A 86 8.27 34.10 -9.84
N GLY A 87 8.77 34.41 -11.05
CA GLY A 87 9.40 33.45 -11.95
C GLY A 87 10.24 34.09 -13.06
N GLU A 88 11.19 33.33 -13.62
CA GLU A 88 11.54 33.32 -15.06
C GLU A 88 12.29 32.03 -15.46
N GLU A 89 12.16 31.68 -16.74
CA GLU A 89 12.43 30.38 -17.38
C GLU A 89 13.79 30.36 -18.14
N GLY A 90 14.48 29.22 -18.15
CA GLY A 90 15.61 28.93 -19.06
C GLY A 90 16.39 27.67 -18.67
N GLU A 91 15.98 26.52 -19.23
CA GLU A 91 16.54 25.16 -19.00
C GLU A 91 16.47 24.63 -17.55
N ASP A 92 16.36 23.32 -17.40
CA ASP A 92 16.22 22.55 -16.15
C ASP A 92 14.85 22.65 -15.44
N GLY A 93 14.02 21.64 -15.70
CA GLY A 93 12.70 21.47 -15.09
C GLY A 93 12.78 21.13 -13.61
N GLU A 94 12.34 22.04 -12.75
CA GLU A 94 12.16 21.80 -11.31
C GLU A 94 10.71 21.95 -10.86
N LYS A 95 10.29 20.94 -10.09
CA LYS A 95 8.95 20.67 -9.57
C LYS A 95 8.63 21.63 -8.41
N PRO A 96 7.34 21.94 -8.14
CA PRO A 96 6.96 22.70 -6.96
C PRO A 96 7.35 21.93 -5.69
N ALA A 97 8.15 22.61 -4.84
CA ALA A 97 8.63 22.11 -3.58
C ALA A 97 7.48 21.67 -2.65
N LYS A 98 7.56 20.38 -2.32
CA LYS A 98 7.39 19.80 -0.97
C LYS A 98 6.21 20.33 -0.15
N LYS A 99 5.11 19.58 -0.22
CA LYS A 99 4.57 19.00 1.02
C LYS A 99 5.76 18.44 1.80
N SER A 100 5.89 18.93 3.03
CA SER A 100 6.78 18.49 4.10
C SER A 100 7.61 17.25 3.79
N LYS A 101 8.94 17.45 3.83
CA LYS A 101 9.97 16.42 3.98
C LYS A 101 9.43 15.21 4.77
N THR A 102 9.26 14.07 4.09
CA THR A 102 9.19 12.75 4.75
C THR A 102 10.55 12.07 4.75
N GLY A 103 11.61 12.85 4.92
CA GLY A 103 12.97 12.38 5.14
C GLY A 103 13.79 13.53 5.71
N PRO A 104 14.65 13.31 6.72
CA PRO A 104 15.60 14.33 7.15
C PRO A 104 16.48 14.74 5.95
N ALA A 105 17.10 15.92 6.04
CA ALA A 105 18.28 16.15 5.20
C ALA A 105 19.31 15.05 5.55
N PRO A 106 20.09 14.54 4.58
CA PRO A 106 21.12 13.55 4.89
C PRO A 106 22.00 14.09 6.03
N ASP A 107 22.20 13.29 7.08
CA ASP A 107 23.23 13.59 8.08
C ASP A 107 24.59 13.70 7.35
N GLU A 108 25.56 14.48 7.85
CA GLU A 108 26.87 14.64 7.18
C GLU A 108 27.60 13.29 6.94
N GLU A 109 27.26 12.26 7.72
CA GLU A 109 27.74 10.87 7.59
C GLU A 109 27.06 10.05 6.47
N ASP A 110 25.98 10.58 5.88
CA ASP A 110 25.16 9.87 4.87
C ASP A 110 25.58 10.20 3.44
N GLY A 111 26.45 11.19 3.28
CA GLY A 111 26.85 11.73 1.99
C GLY A 111 27.42 10.66 1.07
N GLU A 112 28.26 9.76 1.59
CA GLU A 112 28.88 8.69 0.80
C GLU A 112 27.86 7.65 0.30
N LEU A 113 26.96 7.22 1.19
CA LEU A 113 25.93 6.25 0.85
C LEU A 113 24.88 6.84 -0.09
N TYR A 114 24.54 8.11 0.12
CA TYR A 114 23.66 8.83 -0.78
C TYR A 114 24.29 9.00 -2.17
N GLU A 115 25.57 9.37 -2.25
CA GLU A 115 26.30 9.47 -3.51
C GLU A 115 26.46 8.11 -4.23
N LYS A 116 26.66 7.01 -3.49
CA LYS A 116 26.64 5.64 -4.05
C LYS A 116 25.35 5.38 -4.84
N TYR A 117 24.19 5.63 -4.23
CA TYR A 117 22.90 5.38 -4.88
C TYR A 117 22.53 6.43 -5.91
N ARG A 118 22.97 7.68 -5.72
CA ARG A 118 22.75 8.75 -6.70
C ARG A 118 23.51 8.52 -8.01
N LYS A 119 24.67 7.86 -7.96
CA LYS A 119 25.43 7.45 -9.16
C LYS A 119 24.75 6.33 -9.95
N MET A 120 23.95 5.48 -9.30
CA MET A 120 23.18 4.44 -9.99
C MET A 120 22.13 5.04 -10.93
N ASN A 121 21.79 4.33 -11.99
CA ASN A 121 20.66 4.70 -12.84
C ASN A 121 19.32 4.23 -12.22
N VAL A 122 18.20 4.73 -12.76
CA VAL A 122 16.86 4.41 -12.24
C VAL A 122 16.54 2.90 -12.31
N GLY A 123 17.06 2.19 -13.32
CA GLY A 123 16.88 0.75 -13.46
C GLY A 123 17.56 -0.03 -12.33
N GLN A 124 18.81 0.31 -12.03
CA GLN A 124 19.59 -0.27 -10.93
C GLN A 124 18.95 0.01 -9.56
N LEU A 125 18.49 1.24 -9.33
CA LEU A 125 17.77 1.58 -8.09
C LEU A 125 16.49 0.77 -7.92
N LYS A 126 15.72 0.61 -9.00
CA LYS A 126 14.50 -0.22 -8.98
C LYS A 126 14.80 -1.69 -8.78
N GLN A 127 15.93 -2.20 -9.26
CA GLN A 127 16.39 -3.57 -9.01
C GLN A 127 16.67 -3.80 -7.52
N VAL A 128 17.50 -2.95 -6.90
CA VAL A 128 17.78 -3.03 -5.45
C VAL A 128 16.48 -2.95 -4.64
N LEU A 129 15.60 -1.99 -4.94
CA LEU A 129 14.32 -1.86 -4.24
C LEU A 129 13.40 -3.07 -4.46
N LYS A 130 13.45 -3.70 -5.64
CA LYS A 130 12.64 -4.87 -5.95
C LYS A 130 13.10 -6.10 -5.19
N ALA A 131 14.41 -6.31 -5.07
CA ALA A 131 15.01 -7.39 -4.26
C ALA A 131 14.61 -7.29 -2.78
N ASN A 132 14.34 -6.07 -2.30
CA ASN A 132 13.93 -5.80 -0.93
C ASN A 132 12.42 -5.62 -0.75
N HIS A 133 11.61 -5.96 -1.76
CA HIS A 133 10.15 -5.76 -1.72
C HIS A 133 9.73 -4.33 -1.32
N GLN A 134 10.42 -3.33 -1.85
CA GLN A 134 10.13 -1.91 -1.60
C GLN A 134 9.31 -1.27 -2.72
N LEU A 135 8.92 -0.01 -2.51
CA LEU A 135 8.16 0.77 -3.48
C LEU A 135 9.06 1.25 -4.64
N LEU A 136 8.67 0.91 -5.87
CA LEU A 136 9.44 1.21 -7.09
C LEU A 136 9.07 2.53 -7.78
N GLY A 137 8.07 3.24 -7.28
CA GLY A 137 7.58 4.50 -7.85
C GLY A 137 8.29 5.72 -7.26
N GLY A 138 8.52 6.75 -8.07
CA GLY A 138 9.11 8.01 -7.62
C GLY A 138 10.18 8.56 -8.55
N THR A 139 10.79 9.67 -8.14
CA THR A 139 11.96 10.28 -8.79
C THR A 139 13.23 9.46 -8.52
N LYS A 140 14.30 9.72 -9.27
CA LYS A 140 15.61 9.08 -9.03
C LYS A 140 16.07 9.30 -7.58
N ASP A 141 15.97 10.53 -7.07
CA ASP A 141 16.35 10.85 -5.69
C ASP A 141 15.47 10.16 -4.65
N GLU A 142 14.16 10.03 -4.91
CA GLU A 142 13.26 9.29 -4.02
C GLU A 142 13.60 7.79 -3.99
N LEU A 143 14.02 7.22 -5.12
CA LEU A 143 14.47 5.83 -5.18
C LEU A 143 15.81 5.66 -4.46
N ALA A 144 16.76 6.57 -4.67
CA ALA A 144 18.06 6.57 -4.00
C ALA A 144 17.91 6.72 -2.48
N ALA A 145 17.10 7.68 -2.02
CA ALA A 145 16.79 7.88 -0.61
C ALA A 145 16.19 6.63 0.04
N ARG A 146 15.32 5.88 -0.67
CA ARG A 146 14.79 4.61 -0.15
C ARG A 146 15.84 3.51 -0.08
N CYS A 147 16.81 3.49 -0.98
CA CYS A 147 17.90 2.51 -0.91
C CYS A 147 18.86 2.83 0.24
N VAL A 148 19.16 4.12 0.44
CA VAL A 148 19.94 4.61 1.60
C VAL A 148 19.23 4.24 2.90
N ASP A 149 17.93 4.53 3.00
CA ASP A 149 17.11 4.19 4.16
C ASP A 149 17.12 2.69 4.47
N GLY A 150 16.94 1.90 3.43
CA GLY A 150 16.93 0.46 3.49
C GLY A 150 18.27 -0.13 3.91
N GLU A 151 19.38 0.32 3.32
CA GLU A 151 20.71 -0.18 3.66
C GLU A 151 21.12 0.19 5.09
N LYS A 152 20.68 1.36 5.60
CA LYS A 152 20.95 1.79 6.97
C LYS A 152 20.12 1.06 8.01
N TRP A 153 18.82 0.96 7.78
CA TRP A 153 17.86 0.58 8.82
C TRP A 153 17.13 -0.73 8.55
N GLY A 154 17.33 -1.31 7.38
CA GLY A 154 16.60 -2.49 6.92
C GLY A 154 15.40 -2.14 6.05
N ALA A 155 14.94 -3.15 5.32
CA ALA A 155 13.77 -3.11 4.45
C ALA A 155 12.48 -2.98 5.27
N LEU A 156 11.59 -2.09 4.84
CA LEU A 156 10.25 -1.99 5.43
C LEU A 156 9.48 -3.29 5.18
N PRO A 157 8.87 -3.89 6.21
CA PRO A 157 8.07 -5.10 6.04
C PRO A 157 6.78 -4.79 5.26
N THR A 158 6.13 -5.84 4.77
CA THR A 158 4.73 -5.75 4.34
C THR A 158 3.86 -5.34 5.53
N CYS A 159 2.81 -4.57 5.28
CA CYS A 159 1.92 -4.10 6.33
C CYS A 159 1.36 -5.28 7.15
N PRO A 160 1.58 -5.32 8.48
CA PRO A 160 1.13 -6.45 9.30
C PRO A 160 -0.40 -6.50 9.42
N MET A 161 -1.10 -5.37 9.28
CA MET A 161 -2.56 -5.32 9.34
C MET A 161 -3.26 -5.88 8.10
N CYS A 162 -2.71 -5.65 6.89
CA CYS A 162 -3.41 -6.04 5.66
C CYS A 162 -2.64 -7.05 4.80
N GLY A 163 -1.42 -7.42 5.19
CA GLY A 163 -0.54 -8.38 4.51
C GLY A 163 -0.07 -8.00 3.11
N LYS A 164 -0.60 -6.93 2.51
CA LYS A 164 -0.37 -6.57 1.10
C LYS A 164 0.14 -5.14 0.88
N GLY A 165 -0.23 -4.22 1.76
CA GLY A 165 0.16 -2.82 1.64
C GLY A 165 1.65 -2.63 1.93
N ARG A 166 2.29 -1.72 1.20
CA ARG A 166 3.67 -1.30 1.47
C ARG A 166 3.66 -0.14 2.44
N LEU A 167 4.42 -0.26 3.53
CA LEU A 167 4.50 0.78 4.55
C LEU A 167 5.22 2.02 4.02
N LYS A 168 4.85 3.16 4.60
CA LYS A 168 5.57 4.42 4.50
C LYS A 168 5.95 4.84 5.91
N VAL A 169 7.11 5.45 6.07
CA VAL A 169 7.57 6.01 7.34
C VAL A 169 7.72 7.53 7.20
N ALA A 170 7.28 8.25 8.22
CA ALA A 170 7.57 9.67 8.39
C ALA A 170 8.49 9.83 9.59
N TYR A 171 9.73 10.26 9.35
CA TYR A 171 10.74 10.43 10.37
C TYR A 171 10.59 11.73 11.15
N GLN A 172 10.85 11.68 12.45
CA GLN A 172 10.84 12.84 13.33
C GLN A 172 12.28 13.34 13.54
N GLY A 173 12.74 14.22 12.65
CA GLY A 173 14.06 14.85 12.76
C GLY A 173 15.24 13.91 12.47
N HIS A 174 16.44 14.37 12.83
CA HIS A 174 17.71 13.65 12.66
C HIS A 174 17.88 12.58 13.76
N GLY A 175 18.66 11.52 13.50
CA GLY A 175 18.96 10.48 14.50
C GLY A 175 17.78 9.54 14.84
N HIS A 176 16.81 9.39 13.95
CA HIS A 176 15.58 8.62 14.18
C HIS A 176 15.75 7.09 14.28
N GLY A 177 16.96 6.55 14.06
CA GLY A 177 17.24 5.11 14.24
C GLY A 177 16.39 4.18 13.38
N GLY A 178 15.95 4.65 12.20
CA GLY A 178 15.01 3.91 11.35
C GLY A 178 13.56 3.83 11.88
N GLN A 179 13.22 4.52 12.97
CA GLN A 179 11.88 4.53 13.56
C GLN A 179 11.17 5.87 13.30
N GLY A 180 9.83 5.86 13.30
CA GLY A 180 9.04 7.03 12.99
C GLY A 180 7.56 6.69 12.88
N THR A 181 6.76 7.60 12.33
CA THR A 181 5.34 7.31 12.12
C THR A 181 5.17 6.45 10.87
N PHE A 182 5.03 5.15 11.06
CA PHE A 182 4.69 4.18 10.01
C PHE A 182 3.21 4.27 9.68
N SER A 183 2.89 4.24 8.39
CA SER A 183 1.51 4.21 7.92
C SER A 183 1.38 3.33 6.68
N CYS A 184 0.28 2.59 6.61
CA CYS A 184 -0.07 1.87 5.39
C CYS A 184 -1.05 2.70 4.58
N PRO A 185 -0.71 3.11 3.34
CA PRO A 185 -1.64 3.84 2.51
C PRO A 185 -2.73 2.92 1.92
N GLY A 186 -2.66 1.59 2.13
CA GLY A 186 -3.49 0.60 1.48
C GLY A 186 -2.82 -0.07 0.27
N PHE A 187 -3.56 -0.89 -0.45
CA PHE A 187 -3.08 -1.63 -1.63
C PHE A 187 -4.14 -1.62 -2.74
N PHE A 188 -3.73 -1.84 -3.99
CA PHE A 188 -4.66 -2.08 -5.07
C PHE A 188 -4.99 -3.58 -5.10
N ASP A 189 -6.26 -3.93 -4.98
CA ASP A 189 -6.73 -5.31 -5.02
C ASP A 189 -7.17 -5.61 -6.45
N GLU A 190 -6.34 -6.36 -7.18
CA GLU A 190 -6.54 -6.70 -8.60
C GLU A 190 -7.90 -7.34 -8.86
N ASP A 191 -8.37 -8.20 -7.95
CA ASP A 191 -9.63 -8.91 -8.12
C ASP A 191 -10.83 -7.97 -8.07
N SER A 192 -10.78 -6.95 -7.22
CA SER A 192 -11.82 -5.93 -7.14
C SER A 192 -11.55 -4.69 -8.00
N LYS A 193 -10.39 -4.63 -8.65
CA LYS A 193 -9.91 -3.49 -9.45
C LYS A 193 -10.03 -2.15 -8.70
N MET A 194 -9.84 -2.17 -7.39
CA MET A 194 -9.94 -0.96 -6.58
C MET A 194 -8.88 -0.87 -5.50
N ARG A 195 -8.67 0.36 -5.04
CA ARG A 195 -7.75 0.65 -3.96
C ARG A 195 -8.41 0.35 -2.62
N MET A 196 -7.90 -0.66 -1.94
CA MET A 196 -8.30 -1.04 -0.59
C MET A 196 -7.57 -0.14 0.41
N PRO A 197 -8.30 0.68 1.21
CA PRO A 197 -7.67 1.48 2.25
C PRO A 197 -7.17 0.57 3.37
N CYS A 198 -6.08 0.98 4.02
CA CYS A 198 -5.61 0.39 5.26
C CYS A 198 -5.48 1.51 6.29
N LYS A 199 -5.82 1.22 7.55
CA LYS A 199 -5.78 2.18 8.65
C LYS A 199 -4.58 2.00 9.56
N PHE A 200 -3.66 1.09 9.20
CA PHE A 200 -2.48 0.78 9.97
C PHE A 200 -1.62 2.02 10.21
N LYS A 201 -1.30 2.24 11.49
CA LYS A 201 -0.32 3.19 11.97
C LYS A 201 0.48 2.55 13.11
N ALA A 202 1.78 2.83 13.17
CA ALA A 202 2.64 2.42 14.26
C ALA A 202 3.78 3.44 14.44
N GLU A 203 4.34 3.52 15.64
CA GLU A 203 5.52 4.35 15.92
C GLU A 203 6.81 3.53 15.94
N LEU A 204 6.69 2.23 16.21
CA LEU A 204 7.77 1.27 16.24
C LEU A 204 7.48 0.13 15.26
N MET A 205 8.47 -0.21 14.45
CA MET A 205 8.38 -1.30 13.48
C MET A 205 9.70 -2.05 13.39
N GLU A 206 9.61 -3.37 13.49
CA GLU A 206 10.72 -4.26 13.14
C GLU A 206 10.93 -4.26 11.63
N ARG A 207 12.19 -4.09 11.20
CA ARG A 207 12.58 -4.02 9.79
C ARG A 207 13.28 -5.30 9.39
N LEU A 208 13.11 -5.68 8.12
CA LEU A 208 13.74 -6.87 7.57
C LEU A 208 15.19 -6.55 7.16
N PRO A 209 16.09 -7.56 7.14
CA PRO A 209 17.44 -7.36 6.61
C PRO A 209 17.45 -6.82 5.18
N TRP A 210 18.33 -5.86 4.89
CA TRP A 210 18.52 -5.30 3.54
C TRP A 210 19.43 -6.20 2.69
N ARG A 211 19.07 -6.40 1.41
CA ARG A 211 19.76 -7.28 0.46
C ARG A 211 20.29 -6.49 -0.74
N MET A 212 21.53 -6.74 -1.15
CA MET A 212 22.14 -6.12 -2.34
C MET A 212 22.22 -7.15 -3.48
N GLU A 213 21.92 -6.75 -4.73
CA GLU A 213 21.98 -7.66 -5.90
C GLU A 213 23.42 -8.06 -6.31
N ALA A 214 24.45 -7.43 -5.75
CA ALA A 214 25.84 -7.77 -6.00
C ALA A 214 26.45 -8.42 -4.75
N ASP A 215 26.28 -9.73 -4.64
CA ASP A 215 27.34 -10.55 -4.10
C ASP A 215 27.70 -11.66 -5.09
N PRO A 216 28.72 -11.45 -5.96
CA PRO A 216 29.40 -12.53 -6.67
C PRO A 216 30.15 -13.48 -5.72
N ASN A 217 30.16 -13.17 -4.43
CA ASN A 217 30.76 -13.95 -3.36
C ASN A 217 29.83 -13.95 -2.14
N GLU A 218 28.59 -14.47 -2.26
CA GLU A 218 28.18 -15.33 -1.15
C GLU A 218 29.28 -16.40 -1.10
N PRO A 219 30.17 -16.42 -0.09
CA PRO A 219 31.04 -17.56 0.06
C PRO A 219 30.10 -18.76 0.13
N ALA A 220 30.46 -19.80 -0.63
CA ALA A 220 29.94 -21.14 -0.45
C ALA A 220 29.59 -21.32 1.02
N GLY A 221 28.31 -21.60 1.29
CA GLY A 221 27.71 -21.48 2.60
C GLY A 221 28.71 -21.79 3.70
N THR A 222 28.91 -20.83 4.61
CA THR A 222 29.36 -21.21 5.93
C THR A 222 28.38 -22.28 6.37
N PRO A 223 28.82 -23.54 6.59
CA PRO A 223 27.89 -24.56 7.04
C PRO A 223 27.44 -24.11 8.40
N MET A 224 26.23 -23.56 8.49
CA MET A 224 25.58 -23.43 9.77
C MET A 224 25.45 -24.84 10.30
N LYS A 225 26.29 -25.14 11.30
CA LYS A 225 26.14 -26.31 12.15
C LYS A 225 24.71 -26.28 12.68
N GLY A 226 23.90 -27.21 12.18
CA GLY A 226 22.69 -27.72 12.81
C GLY A 226 21.84 -26.68 13.53
N GLY A 227 21.04 -25.92 12.79
CA GLY A 227 19.76 -25.47 13.29
C GLY A 227 18.82 -26.67 13.36
N LYS A 228 18.87 -27.44 14.45
CA LYS A 228 17.73 -28.27 14.84
C LYS A 228 16.61 -27.33 15.31
N GLU A 229 15.38 -27.67 14.90
CA GLU A 229 14.10 -27.06 15.31
C GLU A 229 13.66 -25.81 14.52
N ALA A 230 12.42 -25.67 14.03
CA ALA A 230 11.26 -26.54 13.97
C ALA A 230 10.33 -26.07 12.84
N ALA A 231 10.04 -26.92 11.86
CA ALA A 231 8.75 -26.85 11.18
C ALA A 231 7.73 -27.45 12.15
N ASP A 232 6.72 -26.68 12.54
CA ASP A 232 5.71 -27.06 13.54
C ASP A 232 5.28 -28.53 13.37
N GLY A 233 5.82 -29.43 14.21
CA GLY A 233 5.46 -30.85 14.29
C GLY A 233 5.64 -31.73 13.04
N MET A 234 6.33 -31.28 11.99
CA MET A 234 6.37 -32.00 10.70
C MET A 234 7.73 -32.66 10.41
N ASP A 235 7.72 -33.96 10.09
CA ASP A 235 8.91 -34.70 9.64
C ASP A 235 9.24 -34.35 8.17
N LEU A 236 10.03 -33.29 8.01
CA LEU A 236 10.49 -32.84 6.70
C LEU A 236 11.44 -33.84 6.02
N ALA A 237 12.18 -34.64 6.77
CA ALA A 237 13.08 -35.62 6.16
C ALA A 237 12.27 -36.72 5.45
N ALA A 238 11.18 -37.18 6.07
CA ALA A 238 10.27 -38.15 5.47
C ALA A 238 9.54 -37.59 4.23
N ARG A 239 9.03 -36.34 4.28
CA ARG A 239 8.29 -35.73 3.14
C ARG A 239 9.14 -35.53 1.89
N PHE A 240 10.46 -35.35 2.06
CA PHE A 240 11.37 -35.07 0.95
C PHE A 240 12.11 -36.31 0.45
N LYS A 241 11.98 -37.44 1.15
CA LYS A 241 12.63 -38.70 0.79
C LYS A 241 12.12 -39.21 -0.56
N GLY A 242 13.04 -39.50 -1.49
CA GLY A 242 12.74 -40.08 -2.79
C GLY A 242 12.18 -39.10 -3.83
N LEU A 243 12.04 -37.82 -3.50
CA LEU A 243 11.63 -36.80 -4.47
C LEU A 243 12.74 -36.50 -5.48
N SER A 244 12.38 -36.34 -6.75
CA SER A 244 13.32 -35.89 -7.77
C SER A 244 13.68 -34.41 -7.59
N SER A 245 14.80 -33.98 -8.15
CA SER A 245 15.23 -32.57 -8.12
C SER A 245 14.17 -31.58 -8.65
N LYS A 246 13.23 -32.04 -9.49
CA LYS A 246 12.14 -31.22 -10.02
C LYS A 246 10.97 -31.09 -9.04
N GLU A 247 10.77 -32.08 -8.17
CA GLU A 247 9.66 -32.15 -7.21
C GLU A 247 10.00 -31.50 -5.88
N VAL A 248 11.27 -31.56 -5.46
CA VAL A 248 11.75 -31.01 -4.18
C VAL A 248 11.41 -29.53 -4.02
N ALA A 249 11.55 -28.71 -5.08
CA ALA A 249 11.19 -27.29 -5.03
C ALA A 249 9.69 -27.07 -4.87
N ALA A 250 8.86 -27.87 -5.55
CA ALA A 250 7.41 -27.78 -5.43
C ALA A 250 6.95 -28.19 -4.02
N GLU A 251 7.54 -29.24 -3.46
CA GLU A 251 7.20 -29.72 -2.11
C GLU A 251 7.63 -28.71 -1.04
N LEU A 252 8.79 -28.06 -1.19
CA LEU A 252 9.22 -26.99 -0.30
C LEU A 252 8.26 -25.80 -0.29
N ILE A 253 7.71 -25.45 -1.46
CA ILE A 253 6.69 -24.39 -1.56
C ILE A 253 5.41 -24.79 -0.82
N LYS A 254 4.96 -26.05 -0.94
CA LYS A 254 3.78 -26.53 -0.21
C LYS A 254 4.00 -26.44 1.30
N VAL A 255 5.14 -26.92 1.79
CA VAL A 255 5.50 -26.85 3.21
C VAL A 255 5.57 -25.40 3.69
N ALA A 256 6.14 -24.49 2.90
CA ALA A 256 6.17 -23.06 3.22
C ALA A 256 4.75 -22.47 3.39
N ILE A 257 3.82 -22.83 2.51
CA ILE A 257 2.41 -22.40 2.59
C ILE A 257 1.74 -22.98 3.84
N GLU A 258 1.93 -24.27 4.11
CA GLU A 258 1.38 -24.96 5.30
C GLU A 258 1.91 -24.35 6.60
N GLN A 259 3.18 -23.95 6.62
CA GLN A 259 3.83 -23.26 7.74
C GLN A 259 3.45 -21.77 7.83
N GLY A 260 2.61 -21.26 6.93
CA GLY A 260 2.07 -19.90 6.98
C GLY A 260 3.06 -18.81 6.55
N LEU A 261 4.10 -19.15 5.79
CA LEU A 261 5.02 -18.18 5.20
C LEU A 261 4.26 -17.29 4.18
N SER A 262 4.69 -16.04 4.07
CA SER A 262 4.07 -15.03 3.20
C SER A 262 4.46 -15.14 1.72
N VAL A 263 4.48 -16.37 1.19
CA VAL A 263 4.92 -16.64 -0.18
C VAL A 263 3.91 -16.12 -1.23
N PRO A 264 4.37 -15.47 -2.31
CA PRO A 264 3.50 -14.93 -3.35
C PRO A 264 2.91 -16.04 -4.23
N THR A 265 1.60 -16.30 -4.10
CA THR A 265 0.89 -17.32 -4.90
C THR A 265 0.21 -16.75 -6.14
N LYS A 266 0.09 -15.43 -6.26
CA LYS A 266 -0.51 -14.73 -7.40
C LYS A 266 0.36 -13.56 -7.86
N GLY A 267 0.44 -13.36 -9.17
CA GLY A 267 1.21 -12.30 -9.82
C GLY A 267 0.40 -11.58 -10.90
N PRO A 268 0.94 -10.49 -11.49
CA PRO A 268 0.23 -9.71 -12.49
C PRO A 268 0.00 -10.47 -13.81
N LYS A 269 0.77 -11.54 -14.06
CA LYS A 269 0.51 -12.53 -15.10
C LYS A 269 0.32 -13.90 -14.48
N GLU A 270 -0.52 -14.71 -15.09
CA GLU A 270 -0.72 -16.11 -14.73
C GLU A 270 0.64 -16.84 -14.73
N GLY A 271 0.92 -17.59 -13.67
CA GLY A 271 2.18 -18.33 -13.51
C GLY A 271 3.43 -17.51 -13.14
N GLU A 272 3.42 -16.16 -13.19
CA GLU A 272 4.61 -15.35 -12.92
C GLU A 272 5.07 -15.45 -11.45
N ALA A 273 4.13 -15.35 -10.51
CA ALA A 273 4.43 -15.48 -9.09
C ALA A 273 4.96 -16.88 -8.74
N MET A 274 4.31 -17.91 -9.30
CA MET A 274 4.73 -19.29 -9.13
C MET A 274 6.14 -19.52 -9.69
N THR A 275 6.46 -18.97 -10.86
CA THR A 275 7.79 -19.09 -11.47
C THR A 275 8.88 -18.45 -10.60
N LYS A 276 8.61 -17.27 -10.02
CA LYS A 276 9.55 -16.61 -9.10
C LYS A 276 9.72 -17.41 -7.81
N LEU A 277 8.63 -17.93 -7.27
CA LEU A 277 8.64 -18.72 -6.05
C LEU A 277 9.41 -20.04 -6.24
N HIS A 278 9.23 -20.71 -7.38
CA HIS A 278 10.03 -21.88 -7.76
C HIS A 278 11.53 -21.55 -7.86
N ARG A 279 11.88 -20.37 -8.39
CA ARG A 279 13.27 -19.93 -8.45
C ARG A 279 13.85 -19.70 -7.05
N ALA A 280 13.11 -19.02 -6.17
CA ALA A 280 13.52 -18.78 -4.79
C ALA A 280 13.71 -20.10 -4.02
N ALA A 281 12.72 -21.01 -4.09
CA ALA A 281 12.79 -22.33 -3.49
C ALA A 281 13.98 -23.15 -4.03
N GLY A 282 14.22 -23.12 -5.35
CA GLY A 282 15.36 -23.76 -5.97
C GLY A 282 16.70 -23.19 -5.49
N GLY A 283 16.80 -21.87 -5.35
CA GLY A 283 17.99 -21.21 -4.81
C GLY A 283 18.27 -21.60 -3.35
N ALA A 284 17.23 -21.59 -2.51
CA ALA A 284 17.33 -22.02 -1.11
C ALA A 284 17.79 -23.47 -0.98
N LEU A 285 17.27 -24.37 -1.81
CA LEU A 285 17.66 -25.78 -1.85
C LEU A 285 19.11 -25.96 -2.30
N LEU A 286 19.53 -25.29 -3.38
CA LEU A 286 20.91 -25.37 -3.86
C LEU A 286 21.91 -24.86 -2.83
N GLY A 287 21.56 -23.78 -2.13
CA GLY A 287 22.39 -23.20 -1.08
C GLY A 287 22.40 -23.97 0.24
N THR A 288 21.60 -25.03 0.37
CA THR A 288 21.51 -25.87 1.58
C THR A 288 21.69 -27.35 1.27
N LYS A 289 22.09 -27.68 0.03
CA LYS A 289 22.41 -29.05 -0.34
C LYS A 289 23.71 -29.47 0.34
N ASP A 290 23.67 -30.60 1.02
CA ASP A 290 24.87 -31.18 1.59
C ASP A 290 25.78 -31.67 0.45
N ARG A 291 27.04 -31.22 0.46
CA ARG A 291 27.98 -31.48 -0.63
C ARG A 291 28.64 -32.85 -0.55
N GLU A 292 28.64 -33.47 0.63
CA GLU A 292 29.28 -34.77 0.86
C GLU A 292 28.31 -35.91 0.59
N THR A 293 27.09 -35.80 1.10
CA THR A 293 26.02 -36.80 0.98
C THR A 293 25.15 -36.58 -0.26
N ASN A 294 25.25 -35.39 -0.89
CA ASN A 294 24.41 -34.96 -2.00
C ASN A 294 22.89 -34.93 -1.66
N GLU A 295 22.56 -34.93 -0.37
CA GLU A 295 21.20 -34.87 0.14
C GLU A 295 20.71 -33.41 0.26
N TRP A 296 19.41 -33.23 0.09
CA TRP A 296 18.77 -31.94 0.33
C TRP A 296 18.59 -31.74 1.83
N MET A 297 18.69 -30.50 2.32
CA MET A 297 18.36 -30.15 3.70
C MET A 297 17.09 -29.29 3.75
N PRO A 298 15.88 -29.89 3.73
CA PRO A 298 14.62 -29.15 3.63
C PRO A 298 14.39 -28.17 4.76
N ALA A 299 14.83 -28.51 5.99
CA ALA A 299 14.68 -27.62 7.14
C ALA A 299 15.50 -26.32 6.97
N ALA A 300 16.76 -26.44 6.51
CA ALA A 300 17.60 -25.28 6.23
C ALA A 300 17.08 -24.49 5.03
N ALA A 301 16.60 -25.17 3.97
CA ALA A 301 15.99 -24.51 2.81
C ALA A 301 14.70 -23.75 3.19
N LEU A 302 13.88 -24.33 4.07
CA LEU A 302 12.68 -23.71 4.59
C LEU A 302 13.00 -22.50 5.47
N ALA A 303 14.05 -22.58 6.29
CA ALA A 303 14.53 -21.44 7.09
C ALA A 303 14.97 -20.28 6.18
N ARG A 304 15.75 -20.55 5.11
CA ARG A 304 16.13 -19.53 4.12
C ARG A 304 14.91 -18.91 3.42
N LEU A 305 13.91 -19.73 3.07
CA LEU A 305 12.65 -19.23 2.53
C LEU A 305 11.86 -18.40 3.56
N ALA A 306 11.91 -18.74 4.84
CA ALA A 306 11.24 -17.99 5.90
C ALA A 306 11.90 -16.62 6.13
N GLU A 307 13.21 -16.48 5.89
CA GLU A 307 13.88 -15.17 5.90
C GLU A 307 13.46 -14.28 4.72
N GLU A 308 13.18 -14.88 3.56
CA GLU A 308 12.69 -14.16 2.37
C GLU A 308 11.19 -13.86 2.47
N TYR A 309 10.42 -14.80 3.02
CA TYR A 309 8.97 -14.78 3.15
C TYR A 309 8.56 -15.10 4.60
N PRO A 310 8.75 -14.17 5.55
CA PRO A 310 8.46 -14.43 6.96
C PRO A 310 7.01 -14.85 7.18
N LYS A 311 6.77 -15.66 8.21
CA LYS A 311 5.42 -16.06 8.64
C LYS A 311 4.59 -14.78 8.83
N GLN A 312 3.48 -14.69 8.12
CA GLN A 312 2.50 -13.66 8.44
C GLN A 312 1.73 -14.15 9.66
N ASN A 313 1.85 -13.44 10.77
CA ASN A 313 1.17 -13.80 12.01
C ASN A 313 -0.34 -13.60 11.83
N LYS A 314 -1.05 -14.60 11.30
CA LYS A 314 -2.51 -14.55 11.10
C LYS A 314 -3.25 -14.43 12.42
N SER A 315 -2.65 -14.87 13.54
CA SER A 315 -3.20 -14.73 14.90
C SER A 315 -3.03 -13.33 15.50
N GLN A 316 -2.37 -12.41 14.78
CA GLN A 316 -2.30 -10.99 15.12
C GLN A 316 -2.86 -10.16 13.97
N ALA A 317 -4.00 -10.55 13.40
CA ALA A 317 -4.89 -9.52 12.87
C ALA A 317 -5.05 -8.50 14.02
N PRO A 318 -4.67 -7.22 13.83
CA PRO A 318 -4.74 -6.28 14.92
C PRO A 318 -6.18 -6.24 15.40
N SER A 319 -6.39 -6.55 16.69
CA SER A 319 -7.70 -6.41 17.33
C SER A 319 -8.25 -5.04 16.98
N SER A 320 -9.55 -5.00 16.69
CA SER A 320 -10.23 -3.74 16.45
C SER A 320 -10.01 -2.79 17.61
N LYS A 321 -10.03 -1.48 17.34
CA LYS A 321 -9.86 -0.48 18.40
C LYS A 321 -10.87 -0.68 19.55
N CYS A 322 -12.03 -1.27 19.26
CA CYS A 322 -12.98 -1.77 20.23
C CYS A 322 -13.15 -3.29 20.07
N PRO A 323 -12.49 -4.14 20.89
CA PRO A 323 -12.47 -5.59 20.73
C PRO A 323 -13.84 -6.29 20.62
N LYS A 324 -14.91 -5.66 21.12
CA LYS A 324 -16.29 -6.16 20.95
C LYS A 324 -16.74 -6.21 19.48
N ASN A 325 -16.08 -5.47 18.59
CA ASN A 325 -16.34 -5.48 17.16
C ASN A 325 -15.56 -6.60 16.43
N ASP A 326 -14.64 -7.32 17.09
CA ASP A 326 -13.81 -8.36 16.46
C ASP A 326 -14.65 -9.46 15.78
N PRO A 327 -15.73 -10.00 16.39
CA PRO A 327 -16.56 -11.01 15.74
C PRO A 327 -17.20 -10.50 14.44
N LEU A 328 -17.66 -9.24 14.42
CA LEU A 328 -18.20 -8.62 13.21
C LEU A 328 -17.12 -8.50 12.13
N VAL A 329 -15.92 -8.07 12.49
CA VAL A 329 -14.79 -7.91 11.57
C VAL A 329 -14.42 -9.26 10.94
N GLU A 330 -14.31 -10.31 11.74
CA GLU A 330 -14.00 -11.68 11.28
C GLU A 330 -15.02 -12.19 10.28
N VAL A 331 -16.31 -12.00 10.59
CA VAL A 331 -17.43 -12.45 9.74
C VAL A 331 -17.43 -11.74 8.39
N PHE A 332 -17.15 -10.43 8.34
CA PHE A 332 -17.04 -9.71 7.06
C PHE A 332 -15.78 -10.08 6.26
N ASP A 333 -14.65 -10.34 6.95
CA ASP A 333 -13.43 -10.82 6.29
C ASP A 333 -13.64 -12.23 5.70
N GLU A 334 -14.32 -13.13 6.44
CA GLU A 334 -14.68 -14.47 5.96
C GLU A 334 -15.65 -14.42 4.77
N LEU A 335 -16.70 -13.61 4.87
CA LEU A 335 -17.68 -13.41 3.79
C LEU A 335 -16.99 -12.96 2.49
N ALA A 336 -16.01 -12.05 2.60
CA ALA A 336 -15.23 -11.61 1.45
C ALA A 336 -14.36 -12.73 0.82
N VAL A 337 -13.87 -13.67 1.64
CA VAL A 337 -13.08 -14.81 1.17
C VAL A 337 -13.98 -15.85 0.49
N LEU A 338 -15.14 -16.16 1.07
CA LEU A 338 -16.04 -17.17 0.51
C LEU A 338 -16.75 -16.67 -0.74
N GLU A 339 -17.23 -15.42 -0.78
CA GLU A 339 -17.82 -14.85 -2.00
C GLU A 339 -16.82 -14.80 -3.16
N ARG A 340 -15.53 -14.67 -2.85
CA ARG A 340 -14.47 -14.80 -3.86
C ARG A 340 -14.37 -16.22 -4.40
N LYS A 341 -14.48 -17.25 -3.54
CA LYS A 341 -14.46 -18.65 -3.98
C LYS A 341 -15.69 -18.97 -4.84
N ALA A 342 -16.83 -18.39 -4.51
CA ALA A 342 -18.09 -18.51 -5.27
C ALA A 342 -18.09 -17.74 -6.61
N GLY A 343 -17.03 -16.98 -6.94
CA GLY A 343 -16.95 -16.24 -8.20
C GLY A 343 -17.84 -14.99 -8.25
N THR A 344 -18.28 -14.48 -7.09
CA THR A 344 -19.18 -13.33 -6.99
C THR A 344 -18.53 -12.03 -7.49
N GLU A 345 -19.35 -11.09 -7.96
CA GLU A 345 -18.95 -9.78 -8.47
C GLU A 345 -18.00 -9.02 -7.50
N GLY A 346 -16.92 -8.48 -8.07
CA GLY A 346 -15.84 -7.84 -7.30
C GLY A 346 -16.28 -6.69 -6.38
N PHE A 347 -17.36 -5.97 -6.71
CA PHE A 347 -17.85 -4.87 -5.87
C PHE A 347 -18.46 -5.33 -4.54
N LYS A 348 -19.10 -6.52 -4.49
CA LYS A 348 -19.66 -7.07 -3.24
C LYS A 348 -18.55 -7.49 -2.28
N ILE A 349 -17.59 -8.26 -2.80
CA ILE A 349 -16.37 -8.66 -2.06
C ILE A 349 -15.67 -7.42 -1.49
N SER A 350 -15.58 -6.35 -2.29
CA SER A 350 -14.97 -5.10 -1.86
C SER A 350 -15.73 -4.38 -0.77
N ALA A 351 -17.07 -4.38 -0.85
CA ALA A 351 -17.90 -3.77 0.18
C ALA A 351 -17.68 -4.47 1.52
N TYR A 352 -17.58 -5.80 1.53
CA TYR A 352 -17.32 -6.58 2.74
C TYR A 352 -15.91 -6.32 3.31
N LYS A 353 -14.87 -6.35 2.48
CA LYS A 353 -13.51 -5.99 2.93
C LYS A 353 -13.43 -4.55 3.47
N LYS A 354 -14.11 -3.60 2.83
CA LYS A 354 -14.17 -2.20 3.31
C LYS A 354 -14.92 -2.11 4.64
N ALA A 355 -16.02 -2.83 4.79
CA ALA A 355 -16.76 -2.90 6.04
C ALA A 355 -15.87 -3.43 7.18
N ALA A 356 -15.16 -4.54 6.97
CA ALA A 356 -14.23 -5.09 7.97
C ALA A 356 -13.15 -4.08 8.38
N VAL A 357 -12.54 -3.37 7.42
CA VAL A 357 -11.55 -2.31 7.72
C VAL A 357 -12.16 -1.16 8.53
N ILE A 358 -13.36 -0.73 8.18
CA ILE A 358 -14.05 0.36 8.88
C ILE A 358 -14.41 -0.06 10.30
N LEU A 359 -15.04 -1.23 10.47
CA LEU A 359 -15.46 -1.77 11.76
C LEU A 359 -14.27 -1.97 12.71
N ARG A 360 -13.11 -2.38 12.16
CA ARG A 360 -11.86 -2.51 12.92
C ARG A 360 -11.33 -1.18 13.47
N ASP A 361 -11.62 -0.07 12.78
CA ASP A 361 -11.11 1.27 13.11
C ASP A 361 -12.04 2.06 14.04
N LEU A 362 -13.24 1.55 14.34
CA LEU A 362 -14.21 2.17 15.24
C LEU A 362 -13.76 2.06 16.70
N ASP A 363 -13.82 3.20 17.39
CA ASP A 363 -13.51 3.37 18.81
C ASP A 363 -14.70 3.09 19.74
N PHE A 364 -15.86 2.74 19.17
CA PHE A 364 -17.07 2.37 19.90
C PHE A 364 -17.63 1.02 19.46
N GLU A 365 -18.36 0.38 20.36
CA GLU A 365 -19.08 -0.86 20.11
C GLU A 365 -20.24 -0.65 19.13
N VAL A 366 -20.32 -1.50 18.11
CA VAL A 366 -21.42 -1.49 17.16
C VAL A 366 -22.59 -2.30 17.72
N THR A 367 -23.62 -1.60 18.16
CA THR A 367 -24.84 -2.20 18.74
C THR A 367 -26.00 -2.28 17.75
N SER A 368 -25.93 -1.55 16.62
CA SER A 368 -26.91 -1.65 15.54
C SER A 368 -26.32 -1.18 14.21
N GLY A 369 -26.47 -2.01 13.18
CA GLY A 369 -26.16 -1.70 11.79
C GLY A 369 -26.98 -0.57 11.21
N LYS A 370 -28.26 -0.43 11.59
CA LYS A 370 -29.09 0.72 11.22
C LYS A 370 -28.55 2.04 11.76
N GLU A 371 -28.05 2.06 13.00
CA GLU A 371 -27.50 3.26 13.63
C GLU A 371 -26.25 3.75 12.89
N ILE A 372 -25.36 2.83 12.50
CA ILE A 372 -24.10 3.17 11.82
C ILE A 372 -24.25 3.34 10.30
N SER A 373 -25.37 2.92 9.69
CA SER A 373 -25.61 3.12 8.25
C SER A 373 -26.45 4.37 7.93
N LYS A 374 -27.48 4.64 8.74
CA LYS A 374 -28.45 5.74 8.53
C LYS A 374 -28.74 6.57 9.78
N GLY A 375 -28.28 6.13 10.95
CA GLY A 375 -28.59 6.78 12.22
C GLY A 375 -27.63 7.89 12.60
N LYS A 376 -27.66 8.26 13.89
CA LYS A 376 -26.87 9.37 14.45
C LYS A 376 -25.37 9.10 14.44
N LYS A 377 -24.96 7.82 14.56
CA LYS A 377 -23.56 7.38 14.47
C LYS A 377 -23.18 6.94 13.07
N LYS A 378 -23.75 7.56 12.03
CA LYS A 378 -23.49 7.17 10.63
C LYS A 378 -21.99 7.13 10.34
N VAL A 379 -21.51 5.95 9.96
CA VAL A 379 -20.12 5.69 9.61
C VAL A 379 -19.96 5.75 8.09
N PRO A 380 -19.15 6.66 7.55
CA PRO A 380 -18.88 6.73 6.12
C PRO A 380 -18.32 5.40 5.58
N GLY A 381 -18.97 4.86 4.54
CA GLY A 381 -18.58 3.59 3.92
C GLY A 381 -19.39 2.37 4.38
N ILE A 382 -20.22 2.50 5.42
CA ILE A 382 -21.22 1.50 5.81
C ILE A 382 -22.59 1.92 5.24
N GLY A 383 -23.04 1.21 4.19
CA GLY A 383 -24.34 1.44 3.55
C GLY A 383 -25.46 0.61 4.17
N ASP A 384 -26.71 0.86 3.73
CA ASP A 384 -27.91 0.15 4.22
C ASP A 384 -27.81 -1.38 4.11
N ALA A 385 -27.28 -1.89 3.00
CA ALA A 385 -27.12 -3.33 2.79
C ALA A 385 -26.12 -3.97 3.77
N ILE A 386 -25.03 -3.26 4.09
CA ILE A 386 -24.06 -3.72 5.10
C ILE A 386 -24.65 -3.57 6.50
N GLY A 387 -25.36 -2.46 6.78
CA GLY A 387 -26.06 -2.25 8.04
C GLY A 387 -27.03 -3.39 8.35
N LYS A 388 -27.85 -3.82 7.39
CA LYS A 388 -28.77 -4.95 7.56
C LYS A 388 -28.05 -6.25 7.92
N LYS A 389 -26.87 -6.51 7.32
CA LYS A 389 -26.05 -7.69 7.65
C LYS A 389 -25.42 -7.62 9.03
N ILE A 390 -25.07 -6.42 9.48
CA ILE A 390 -24.61 -6.20 10.84
C ILE A 390 -25.73 -6.48 11.84
N ASP A 391 -26.94 -5.96 11.59
CA ASP A 391 -28.11 -6.24 12.44
C ASP A 391 -28.44 -7.75 12.45
N GLU A 392 -28.43 -8.41 11.28
CA GLU A 392 -28.61 -9.87 11.15
C GLU A 392 -27.60 -10.65 12.00
N PHE A 393 -26.33 -10.27 11.96
CA PHE A 393 -25.30 -10.89 12.79
C PHE A 393 -25.48 -10.62 14.28
N LEU A 394 -25.86 -9.41 14.68
CA LEU A 394 -26.06 -9.05 16.08
C LEU A 394 -27.28 -9.76 16.68
N GLU A 395 -28.32 -10.01 15.88
CA GLU A 395 -29.53 -10.72 16.30
C GLU A 395 -29.35 -12.25 16.29
N GLY A 396 -28.74 -12.79 15.23
CA GLY A 396 -28.67 -14.23 14.96
C GLY A 396 -27.32 -14.89 15.24
N GLY A 397 -26.26 -14.12 15.53
CA GLY A 397 -24.89 -14.61 15.70
C GLY A 397 -24.20 -15.06 14.40
N THR A 398 -24.88 -14.95 13.25
CA THR A 398 -24.41 -15.36 11.92
C THR A 398 -25.16 -14.58 10.83
N MET A 399 -24.79 -14.77 9.56
CA MET A 399 -25.53 -14.23 8.41
C MET A 399 -25.95 -15.38 7.50
N GLY A 400 -27.19 -15.41 7.02
CA GLY A 400 -27.69 -16.52 6.19
C GLY A 400 -26.83 -16.76 4.94
N ARG A 401 -26.39 -15.67 4.29
CA ARG A 401 -25.47 -15.77 3.14
C ARG A 401 -24.12 -16.40 3.49
N LEU A 402 -23.61 -16.17 4.70
CA LEU A 402 -22.34 -16.76 5.12
C LEU A 402 -22.50 -18.27 5.31
N GLU A 403 -23.62 -18.72 5.87
CA GLU A 403 -23.90 -20.15 6.07
C GLU A 403 -24.08 -20.89 4.75
N GLU A 404 -24.81 -20.31 3.80
CA GLU A 404 -24.91 -20.83 2.42
C GLU A 404 -23.52 -21.06 1.82
N LEU A 405 -22.66 -20.04 1.88
CA LEU A 405 -21.32 -20.10 1.32
C LEU A 405 -20.39 -21.07 2.06
N ARG A 406 -20.56 -21.22 3.38
CA ARG A 406 -19.83 -22.23 4.15
C ARG A 406 -20.25 -23.63 3.71
N ALA A 407 -21.54 -23.87 3.46
CA ALA A 407 -22.05 -25.16 3.00
C ALA A 407 -21.62 -25.49 1.56
N GLU A 408 -21.55 -24.51 0.67
CA GLU A 408 -21.09 -24.67 -0.72
C GLU A 408 -19.58 -24.96 -0.86
N HIS A 409 -18.79 -24.62 0.16
CA HIS A 409 -17.33 -24.70 0.14
C HIS A 409 -16.72 -25.50 1.31
N ALA A 410 -17.55 -26.24 2.05
CA ALA A 410 -17.14 -27.29 2.98
C ALA A 410 -16.71 -28.54 2.21
#